data_AF-A0AA90ZN29-F1
#
_entry.id   AF-A0AA90ZN29-F1
#
_cell.length_a   1.000
_cell.length_b   1.000
_cell.length_c   1.000
_cell.angle_alpha   90.00
_cell.angle_beta   90.00
_cell.angle_gamma   90.00
#
_symmetry.space_group_name_H-M   'P 1'
#
loop_
_entity.id
_entity.type
_entity.pdbx_description
1 polymer ?
#
loop_
_entity_poly.entity_id
_entity_poly.type
_entity_poly.pdbx_seq_one_letter_code
_entity_poly.pdbx_strand_id
1 'polypeptide(L)'
;MMMIAPYGTYMHGGALLVNAKSYHASGMENLKFYGWGPEDTERYERWTNLGYRIGYAKGCLFHLSHPRDLNGTHNSSQQKMYSHYLKDTAILSSKEDIRNQMNL
;
A
#
# COMPACT_ATOMS: atom_id res chain seq x y z
N MET A 1 16.94 -1.68 21.89
CA MET A 1 15.99 -0.66 21.40
C MET A 1 14.88 -1.39 20.67
N MET A 2 13.64 -1.36 21.17
CA MET A 2 12.51 -2.00 20.48
C MET A 2 12.23 -1.20 19.20
N MET A 3 12.42 -1.83 18.04
CA MET A 3 12.09 -1.24 16.75
C MET A 3 10.56 -1.13 16.66
N ILE A 4 10.01 0.00 17.06
CA ILE A 4 8.60 0.32 16.82
C ILE A 4 8.47 0.51 15.31
N ALA A 5 7.76 -0.39 14.64
CA ALA A 5 7.46 -0.25 13.22
C ALA A 5 6.70 1.09 13.01
N PRO A 6 7.12 1.94 12.04
CA PRO A 6 6.54 3.27 11.87
C PRO A 6 5.02 3.30 11.62
N TYR A 7 4.44 2.14 11.29
CA TYR A 7 3.03 1.96 10.96
C TYR A 7 2.32 0.91 11.83
N GLY A 8 2.90 0.56 12.99
CA GLY A 8 2.37 -0.48 13.87
C GLY A 8 2.65 -1.89 13.37
N THR A 9 1.97 -2.88 13.95
CA THR A 9 2.21 -4.31 13.70
C THR A 9 1.56 -4.85 12.42
N TYR A 10 0.68 -4.08 11.78
CA TYR A 10 -0.03 -4.47 10.56
C TYR A 10 0.54 -3.74 9.35
N MET A 11 1.72 -4.16 8.90
CA MET A 11 2.33 -3.67 7.66
C MET A 11 1.90 -4.59 6.50
N HIS A 12 1.31 -4.00 5.46
CA HIS A 12 0.82 -4.72 4.28
C HIS A 12 1.88 -4.85 3.15
N GLY A 13 3.10 -4.37 3.41
CA GLY A 13 4.21 -4.37 2.46
C GLY A 13 5.16 -5.55 2.59
N GLY A 14 6.20 -5.56 1.74
CA GLY A 14 7.28 -6.55 1.77
C GLY A 14 7.22 -7.53 0.60
N ALA A 15 6.45 -8.62 0.73
CA ALA A 15 6.32 -9.62 -0.33
C ALA A 15 4.85 -9.87 -0.67
N LEU A 16 4.54 -9.74 -1.96
CA LEU A 16 3.19 -9.87 -2.49
C LEU A 16 3.17 -10.92 -3.62
N LEU A 17 2.17 -11.81 -3.59
CA LEU A 17 1.85 -12.70 -4.69
C LEU A 17 0.38 -12.54 -5.06
N VAL A 18 0.10 -12.30 -6.34
CA VAL A 18 -1.25 -11.97 -6.83
C VAL A 18 -1.60 -12.73 -8.09
N ASN A 19 -2.88 -13.03 -8.26
CA ASN A 19 -3.38 -13.53 -9.54
C ASN A 19 -3.32 -12.40 -10.57
N ALA A 20 -2.70 -12.66 -11.73
CA ALA A 20 -2.50 -11.63 -12.75
C ALA A 20 -3.82 -11.01 -13.26
N LYS A 21 -4.88 -11.81 -13.44
CA LYS A 21 -6.18 -11.31 -13.89
C LYS A 21 -6.83 -10.42 -12.83
N SER A 22 -6.79 -10.84 -11.57
CA SER A 22 -7.29 -10.02 -10.45
C SER A 22 -6.47 -8.74 -10.27
N TYR A 23 -5.16 -8.81 -10.46
CA TYR A 23 -4.27 -7.65 -10.40
C TYR A 23 -4.67 -6.60 -11.46
N HIS A 24 -4.84 -7.02 -12.72
CA HIS A 24 -5.32 -6.13 -13.78
C HIS A 24 -6.73 -5.60 -13.51
N ALA A 25 -7.67 -6.46 -13.12
CA ALA A 25 -9.06 -6.07 -12.85
C ALA A 25 -9.23 -5.17 -11.61
N SER A 26 -8.22 -5.10 -10.74
CA SER A 26 -8.21 -4.21 -9.58
C SER A 26 -7.62 -2.81 -9.87
N GLY A 27 -7.15 -2.58 -11.11
CA GLY A 27 -6.46 -1.35 -11.47
C GLY A 27 -4.97 -1.31 -11.13
N MET A 28 -4.35 -2.46 -10.83
CA MET A 28 -2.91 -2.60 -10.59
C MET A 28 -2.41 -1.70 -9.42
N GLU A 29 -1.17 -1.20 -9.51
CA GLU A 29 -0.64 -0.18 -8.59
C GLU A 29 -1.14 1.23 -8.94
N ASN A 30 -1.33 2.04 -7.90
CA ASN A 30 -1.64 3.45 -8.05
C ASN A 30 -0.36 4.25 -8.38
N LEU A 31 -0.19 4.59 -9.66
CA LEU A 31 1.01 5.29 -10.16
C LEU A 31 1.16 6.74 -9.66
N LYS A 32 0.20 7.26 -8.88
CA LYS A 32 0.33 8.58 -8.23
C LYS A 32 1.26 8.55 -7.02
N PHE A 33 1.54 7.37 -6.46
CA PHE A 33 2.60 7.23 -5.45
C PHE A 33 3.97 7.41 -6.11
N TYR A 34 4.81 8.22 -5.48
CA TYR A 34 6.17 8.46 -5.93
C TYR A 34 7.11 8.48 -4.73
N GLY A 35 8.27 7.83 -4.86
CA GLY A 35 9.31 7.77 -3.84
C GLY A 35 8.98 6.82 -2.70
N TRP A 36 8.47 7.34 -1.59
CA TRP A 36 8.19 6.56 -0.38
C TRP A 36 6.68 6.40 -0.16
N GLY A 37 6.27 5.36 0.58
CA GLY A 37 4.86 4.91 0.69
C GLY A 37 3.85 5.90 1.31
N PRO A 38 2.65 5.46 1.75
CA PRO A 38 2.25 4.08 2.05
C PRO A 38 1.37 3.41 0.97
N GLU A 39 1.95 3.14 -0.21
CA GLU A 39 1.30 2.51 -1.36
C GLU A 39 0.79 1.09 -1.07
N ASP A 40 1.52 0.30 -0.27
CA ASP A 40 1.09 -1.07 0.05
C ASP A 40 -0.21 -1.10 0.85
N THR A 41 -0.40 -0.14 1.77
CA THR A 41 -1.63 0.01 2.53
C THR A 41 -2.76 0.51 1.64
N GLU A 42 -2.49 1.44 0.72
CA GLU A 42 -3.47 1.87 -0.27
C GLU A 42 -4.00 0.68 -1.08
N ARG A 43 -3.09 -0.18 -1.58
CA ARG A 43 -3.47 -1.36 -2.35
C ARG A 43 -4.31 -2.33 -1.52
N TYR A 44 -3.90 -2.61 -0.29
CA TYR A 44 -4.64 -3.49 0.61
C TYR A 44 -6.09 -3.02 0.83
N GLU A 45 -6.25 -1.75 1.18
CA GLU A 45 -7.57 -1.15 1.49
C GLU A 45 -8.44 -1.07 0.23
N ARG A 46 -7.86 -0.62 -0.89
CA ARG A 46 -8.55 -0.58 -2.18
C ARG A 46 -9.04 -1.96 -2.60
N TRP A 47 -8.20 -3.00 -2.48
CA TRP A 47 -8.58 -4.36 -2.86
C TRP A 47 -9.64 -4.94 -1.94
N THR A 48 -9.55 -4.63 -0.64
CA THR A 48 -10.58 -4.97 0.35
C THR A 48 -11.91 -4.33 -0.02
N ASN A 49 -11.92 -3.02 -0.32
CA ASN A 49 -13.13 -2.27 -0.71
C ASN A 49 -13.72 -2.74 -2.04
N LEU A 50 -12.89 -3.20 -2.99
CA LEU A 50 -13.34 -3.84 -4.23
C LEU A 50 -13.93 -5.25 -4.01
N GLY A 51 -13.72 -5.85 -2.84
CA GLY A 51 -14.21 -7.17 -2.46
C GLY A 51 -13.29 -8.33 -2.87
N TYR A 52 -12.00 -8.07 -3.08
CA TYR A 52 -11.03 -9.14 -3.33
C TYR A 52 -10.71 -9.91 -2.05
N ARG A 53 -10.40 -11.20 -2.20
CA ARG A 53 -9.93 -12.03 -1.10
C ARG A 53 -8.44 -11.82 -0.90
N ILE A 54 -8.06 -11.38 0.30
CA ILE A 54 -6.67 -11.23 0.72
C ILE A 54 -6.36 -12.28 1.78
N GLY A 55 -5.19 -12.90 1.69
CA GLY A 55 -4.75 -13.91 2.64
C GLY A 55 -3.28 -13.71 3.01
N TYR A 56 -2.92 -14.19 4.19
CA TYR A 56 -1.55 -14.16 4.69
C TYR A 56 -0.96 -15.56 4.63
N ALA A 57 0.22 -15.69 4.00
CA ALA A 57 0.94 -16.95 3.99
C ALA A 57 1.41 -17.30 5.41
N LYS A 58 1.35 -18.59 5.77
CA LYS A 58 1.93 -19.06 7.02
C LYS A 58 3.46 -19.04 6.92
N GLY A 59 4.13 -18.74 8.02
CA GLY A 59 5.58 -18.70 8.11
C GLY A 59 6.11 -17.30 8.40
N CYS A 60 7.43 -17.15 8.28
CA CYS A 60 8.11 -15.88 8.47
C CYS A 60 8.74 -15.41 7.17
N LEU A 61 8.79 -14.09 7.01
CA LEU A 61 9.50 -13.42 5.92
C LEU A 61 10.59 -12.56 6.57
N PHE A 62 11.83 -12.73 6.13
CA PHE A 62 12.96 -11.98 6.65
C PHE A 62 13.31 -10.85 5.71
N HIS A 63 13.28 -9.63 6.22
CA HIS A 63 13.81 -8.47 5.52
C HIS A 63 15.26 -8.25 5.96
N LEU A 64 16.18 -8.16 5.00
CA LEU A 64 17.58 -7.85 5.30
C LEU A 64 17.65 -6.43 5.87
N SER A 65 18.21 -6.30 7.07
CA SER A 65 18.31 -5.00 7.73
C SER A 65 19.30 -4.10 7.00
N HIS A 66 18.91 -2.86 6.76
CA HIS A 66 19.79 -1.81 6.27
C HIS A 66 19.60 -0.54 7.12
N PRO A 67 20.64 0.30 7.28
CA PRO A 67 20.47 1.62 7.89
C PRO A 67 19.44 2.44 7.10
N ARG A 68 18.70 3.30 7.80
CA ARG A 68 17.92 4.34 7.12
C ARG A 68 18.86 5.48 6.75
N ASP A 69 18.92 5.81 5.47
CA ASP A 69 19.61 6.97 4.96
C ASP A 69 18.61 8.09 4.62
N LEU A 70 19.09 9.15 3.95
CA LEU A 70 18.26 10.27 3.50
C LEU A 70 17.15 9.84 2.51
N ASN A 71 17.28 8.68 1.87
CA ASN A 71 16.29 8.13 0.93
C ASN A 71 15.29 7.17 1.61
N GLY A 72 15.48 6.87 2.90
CA GLY A 72 14.63 5.98 3.69
C GLY A 72 13.36 6.65 4.26
N THR A 73 12.93 7.76 3.68
CA THR A 73 11.81 8.60 4.13
C THR A 73 11.20 9.38 2.97
N HIS A 74 10.06 10.03 3.21
CA HIS A 74 9.55 11.08 2.32
C HIS A 74 10.59 12.21 2.15
N ASN A 75 10.76 12.65 0.90
CA ASN A 75 11.65 13.73 0.49
C ASN A 75 11.15 15.13 0.90
N SER A 76 9.88 15.26 1.26
CA SER A 76 9.22 16.52 1.62
C SER A 76 7.94 16.27 2.40
N SER A 77 7.49 17.30 3.14
CA SER A 77 6.19 17.26 3.81
C SER A 77 5.03 17.18 2.82
N GLN A 78 5.18 17.82 1.64
CA GLN A 78 4.20 17.78 0.57
C GLN A 78 4.04 16.37 -0.01
N GLN A 79 5.14 15.67 -0.29
CA GLN A 79 5.08 14.28 -0.76
C GLN A 79 4.41 13.38 0.28
N LYS A 80 4.77 13.53 1.57
CA LYS A 80 4.14 12.80 2.66
C LYS A 80 2.63 13.06 2.73
N MET A 81 2.22 14.32 2.70
CA MET A 81 0.80 14.68 2.75
C MET A 81 0.04 14.10 1.56
N TYR A 82 0.62 14.16 0.36
CA TYR A 82 0.00 13.63 -0.85
C TYR A 82 -0.12 12.10 -0.82
N SER A 83 0.92 11.37 -0.41
CA SER A 83 0.86 9.91 -0.34
C SER A 83 -0.14 9.43 0.71
N HIS A 84 -0.25 10.13 1.85
CA HIS A 84 -1.28 9.87 2.83
C HIS A 84 -2.69 10.18 2.31
N TYR A 85 -2.87 11.29 1.59
CA TYR A 85 -4.14 11.63 0.94
C TYR A 85 -4.60 10.55 -0.04
N LEU A 86 -3.69 10.01 -0.87
CA LEU A 86 -4.01 8.90 -1.79
C LEU A 86 -4.47 7.65 -1.02
N LYS A 87 -3.75 7.28 0.04
CA LYS A 87 -4.10 6.13 0.89
C LYS A 87 -5.45 6.35 1.61
N ASP A 88 -5.67 7.51 2.20
CA ASP A 88 -6.93 7.84 2.90
C ASP A 88 -8.11 7.89 1.91
N THR A 89 -7.90 8.35 0.68
CA THR A 89 -8.92 8.30 -0.37
C THR A 89 -9.35 6.86 -0.65
N ALA A 90 -8.43 5.92 -0.79
CA ALA A 90 -8.77 4.51 -1.01
C ALA A 90 -9.54 3.90 0.17
N ILE A 91 -9.13 4.21 1.41
CA ILE A 91 -9.79 3.75 2.64
C ILE A 91 -11.25 4.22 2.71
N LEU A 92 -11.48 5.48 2.37
CA LEU A 92 -12.79 6.14 2.50
C LEU A 92 -13.70 5.98 1.28
N SER A 93 -13.18 5.41 0.18
CA SER A 93 -13.93 5.23 -1.05
C SER A 93 -14.80 3.97 -1.02
N SER A 94 -16.02 4.07 -1.52
CA SER A 94 -16.83 2.88 -1.80
C SER A 94 -16.26 2.10 -2.99
N LYS A 95 -16.76 0.87 -3.18
CA LYS A 95 -16.46 0.07 -4.37
C LYS A 95 -16.76 0.81 -5.68
N GLU A 96 -17.83 1.59 -5.71
CA GLU A 96 -18.25 2.32 -6.89
C GLU A 96 -17.38 3.55 -7.15
N ASP A 97 -16.99 4.26 -6.08
CA ASP A 97 -16.05 5.38 -6.18
C ASP A 97 -14.71 4.92 -6.77
N ILE A 98 -14.19 3.78 -6.31
CA ILE A 98 -12.92 3.22 -6.81
C ILE A 98 -13.04 2.88 -8.31
N ARG A 99 -14.13 2.24 -8.73
CA ARG A 99 -14.35 1.88 -10.14
C ARG A 99 -14.38 3.12 -11.03
N ASN A 100 -15.11 4.15 -10.61
CA ASN A 100 -15.21 5.40 -11.34
C ASN A 100 -13.86 6.13 -11.40
N GLN A 101 -13.11 6.20 -10.30
CA GLN A 101 -11.82 6.88 -10.23
C GLN A 101 -10.73 6.19 -11.06
N MET A 102 -10.78 4.86 -11.16
CA MET A 102 -9.77 4.04 -11.82
C MET A 102 -10.17 3.54 -13.21
N ASN A 103 -11.37 3.90 -13.69
CA ASN A 103 -11.95 3.43 -14.95
C ASN A 103 -11.98 1.90 -15.05
N LEU A 104 -12.50 1.23 -14.01
CA LEU A 104 -12.62 -0.24 -13.92
C LEU A 104 -14.01 -0.75 -14.30
#